data_AF-A0A2S1JP85-F1
#
_entry.id   AF-A0A2S1JP85-F1
#
_cell.length_a   1.000
_cell.length_b   1.000
_cell.length_c   1.000
_cell.angle_alpha   90.00
_cell.angle_beta   90.00
_cell.angle_gamma   90.00
#
_symmetry.space_group_name_H-M   'P 1'
#
loop_
_entity.id
_entity.type
_entity.pdbx_description
1 polymer ?
#
loop_
_entity_poly.entity_id
_entity_poly.type
_entity_poly.pdbx_seq_one_letter_code
_entity_poly.pdbx_strand_id
1 'polypeptide(L)'
;MEDVVKTVFAKMSNVKRPQRKFMLSLFAVLMVFQGKAIYLNMGRYSSASEKRFCRWSRREFDFVQFNKELFTREFPRNHEHVAAIDASFMSKSGQKTEGLGWYYNGSARESQRGLEISMISITDLKSNTAYVLDAH
;
A
#
# COMPACT_ATOMS: atom_id res chain seq x y z
N MET A 1 2.81 11.82 -12.05
CA MET A 1 2.81 11.08 -10.76
C MET A 1 3.93 11.56 -9.84
N GLU A 2 5.18 11.63 -10.29
CA GLU A 2 6.31 11.96 -9.41
C GLU A 2 6.16 13.30 -8.68
N ASP A 3 5.64 14.34 -9.35
CA ASP A 3 5.43 15.66 -8.74
C ASP A 3 4.33 15.69 -7.68
N VAL A 4 3.27 14.89 -7.88
CA VAL A 4 2.19 14.73 -6.89
C VAL A 4 2.77 14.12 -5.62
N VAL A 5 3.51 13.01 -5.76
CA VAL A 5 4.13 12.31 -4.64
C VAL A 5 5.17 13.19 -3.92
N LYS A 6 6.03 13.91 -4.67
CA LYS A 6 7.00 14.85 -4.08
C LYS A 6 6.32 15.93 -3.26
N THR A 7 5.19 16.45 -3.74
CA THR A 7 4.43 17.47 -3.03
C THR A 7 3.81 16.92 -1.74
N VAL A 8 3.24 15.71 -1.79
CA VAL A 8 2.72 15.03 -0.60
C VAL A 8 3.84 14.81 0.42
N PHE A 9 5.00 14.32 -0.02
CA PHE A 9 6.16 14.14 0.86
C PHE A 9 6.68 15.44 1.48
N ALA A 10 6.51 16.59 0.82
CA ALA A 10 6.90 17.87 1.42
C ALA A 10 6.07 18.20 2.68
N LYS A 11 4.82 17.72 2.76
CA LYS A 11 3.93 17.90 3.92
C LYS A 11 4.14 16.87 5.04
N MET A 12 4.79 15.75 4.74
CA MET A 12 5.06 14.68 5.71
C MET A 12 6.37 14.93 6.48
N SER A 13 6.28 15.63 7.62
CA SER A 13 7.44 15.98 8.46
C SER A 13 8.16 14.78 9.09
N ASN A 14 7.43 13.68 9.32
CA ASN A 14 7.92 12.40 9.85
C ASN A 14 8.77 11.60 8.84
N VAL A 15 8.60 11.80 7.52
CA VAL A 15 9.31 11.04 6.49
C VAL A 15 10.62 11.75 6.11
N LYS A 16 11.76 11.16 6.46
CA LYS A 16 13.10 11.74 6.18
C LYS A 16 13.48 11.63 4.70
N ARG A 17 14.37 12.51 4.22
CA ARG A 17 14.84 12.56 2.82
C ARG A 17 15.26 11.19 2.23
N PRO A 18 16.02 10.31 2.92
CA PRO A 18 16.37 9.01 2.37
C PRO A 18 15.16 8.09 2.16
N GLN A 19 14.17 8.14 3.05
CA GLN A 19 12.92 7.38 2.92
C GLN A 19 12.07 7.91 1.78
N ARG A 20 11.91 9.24 1.65
CA ARG A 20 11.23 9.87 0.50
C ARG A 20 11.83 9.39 -0.83
N LYS A 21 13.17 9.37 -0.95
CA LYS A 21 13.86 8.88 -2.15
C LYS A 21 13.59 7.40 -2.42
N PHE A 22 13.55 6.58 -1.37
CA PHE A 22 13.23 5.16 -1.52
C PHE A 22 11.77 4.96 -1.96
N MET A 23 10.81 5.63 -1.31
CA MET A 23 9.39 5.49 -1.62
C MET A 23 9.06 5.98 -3.04
N LEU A 24 9.66 7.09 -3.50
CA LEU A 24 9.56 7.52 -4.90
C LEU A 24 9.99 6.40 -5.87
N SER A 25 11.14 5.78 -5.59
CA SER A 25 11.64 4.67 -6.40
C SER A 25 10.75 3.44 -6.32
N LEU A 26 10.20 3.13 -5.14
CA LEU A 26 9.29 1.99 -4.93
C LEU A 26 8.01 2.17 -5.74
N PHE A 27 7.36 3.34 -5.64
CA PHE A 27 6.14 3.63 -6.39
C PHE A 27 6.37 3.63 -7.89
N ALA A 28 7.50 4.16 -8.36
CA ALA A 28 7.87 4.09 -9.77
C ALA A 28 8.03 2.63 -10.26
N VAL A 29 8.68 1.78 -9.46
CA VAL A 29 8.83 0.35 -9.78
C VAL A 29 7.47 -0.37 -9.79
N LEU A 30 6.62 -0.11 -8.81
CA LEU A 30 5.31 -0.75 -8.69
C LEU A 30 4.36 -0.39 -9.85
N MET A 31 4.58 0.72 -10.56
CA MET A 31 3.81 1.05 -11.76
C MET A 31 4.22 0.23 -12.99
N VAL A 32 5.49 -0.21 -13.07
CA VAL A 32 6.05 -0.78 -14.31
C VAL A 32 6.43 -2.26 -14.19
N PHE A 33 6.50 -2.80 -12.97
CA PHE A 33 6.92 -4.19 -12.77
C PHE A 33 5.94 -5.15 -13.44
N GLN A 34 6.49 -6.27 -13.92
CA GLN A 34 5.72 -7.38 -14.46
C GLN A 34 6.00 -8.64 -13.64
N GLY A 35 4.95 -9.42 -13.37
CA GLY A 35 5.04 -10.67 -12.61
C GLY A 35 4.87 -10.49 -11.10
N LYS A 36 5.66 -11.23 -10.30
CA LYS A 36 5.58 -11.15 -8.83
C LYS A 36 6.45 -10.01 -8.28
N ALA A 37 5.87 -9.17 -7.43
CA ALA A 37 6.54 -8.07 -6.73
C ALA A 37 7.47 -8.56 -5.60
N ILE A 38 8.45 -9.39 -5.93
CA ILE A 38 9.52 -9.80 -5.00
C ILE A 38 10.70 -8.82 -5.08
N TYR A 39 11.46 -8.67 -3.99
CA TYR A 39 12.59 -7.72 -3.93
C TYR A 39 13.62 -7.91 -5.05
N LEU A 40 13.90 -9.16 -5.44
CA LEU A 40 14.78 -9.47 -6.57
C LEU A 40 14.25 -8.90 -7.90
N ASN A 41 12.96 -9.09 -8.16
CA ASN A 41 12.33 -8.60 -9.39
C ASN A 41 12.23 -7.08 -9.39
N MET A 42 11.85 -6.47 -8.27
CA MET A 42 11.80 -5.00 -8.13
C MET A 42 13.18 -4.34 -8.34
N GLY A 43 14.25 -5.03 -7.96
CA GLY A 43 15.62 -4.60 -8.25
C GLY A 43 15.97 -4.54 -9.74
N ARG A 44 15.28 -5.30 -10.61
CA ARG A 44 15.50 -5.25 -12.07
C ARG A 44 14.90 -4.02 -12.73
N TYR A 45 13.87 -3.43 -12.11
CA TYR A 45 13.17 -2.23 -12.59
C TYR A 45 13.69 -0.94 -11.95
N SER A 46 14.80 -0.99 -11.20
CA SER A 46 15.37 0.19 -10.55
C SER A 46 16.88 0.12 -10.38
N SER A 47 17.48 1.23 -9.96
CA SER A 47 18.88 1.25 -9.51
C SER A 47 19.07 0.72 -8.09
N ALA A 48 18.01 0.25 -7.42
CA ALA A 48 18.06 -0.26 -6.06
C ALA A 48 18.31 -1.78 -6.08
N SER A 49 19.24 -2.25 -5.24
CA SER A 49 19.45 -3.69 -5.05
C SER A 49 18.34 -4.32 -4.21
N GLU A 50 18.20 -5.65 -4.31
CA GLU A 50 17.34 -6.45 -3.43
C GLU A 50 17.58 -6.14 -1.95
N LYS A 51 18.85 -6.04 -1.53
CA LYS A 51 19.25 -5.67 -0.17
C LYS A 51 18.73 -4.29 0.24
N ARG A 52 18.60 -3.35 -0.70
CA ARG A 52 18.04 -2.02 -0.42
C ARG A 52 16.54 -2.10 -0.22
N PHE A 53 15.80 -2.82 -1.07
CA PHE A 53 14.37 -3.05 -0.87
C PHE A 53 14.10 -3.72 0.48
N CYS A 54 14.78 -4.84 0.77
CA CYS A 54 14.62 -5.55 2.04
C CYS A 54 14.87 -4.65 3.27
N ARG A 55 15.93 -3.82 3.27
CA ARG A 55 16.23 -2.92 4.39
C ARG A 55 15.18 -1.83 4.59
N TRP A 56 14.65 -1.27 3.51
CA TRP A 56 13.68 -0.18 3.60
C TRP A 56 12.26 -0.66 3.87
N SER A 57 11.87 -1.83 3.36
CA SER A 57 10.56 -2.44 3.64
C SER A 57 10.40 -2.90 5.10
N ARG A 58 11.49 -3.00 5.87
CA ARG A 58 11.46 -3.26 7.32
C ARG A 58 11.21 -2.01 8.16
N ARG A 59 11.15 -0.83 7.53
CA ARG A 59 10.91 0.43 8.22
C ARG A 59 9.46 0.82 8.04
N GLU A 60 8.88 1.33 9.11
CA GLU A 60 7.54 1.89 9.07
C GLU A 60 7.48 3.08 8.10
N PHE A 61 6.37 3.17 7.40
CA PHE A 61 6.00 4.30 6.58
C PHE A 61 4.54 4.62 6.86
N ASP A 62 4.25 5.89 7.13
CA ASP A 62 2.91 6.35 7.48
C ASP A 62 2.03 6.45 6.22
N PHE A 63 1.51 5.29 5.79
CA PHE A 63 0.62 5.20 4.63
C PHE A 63 -0.68 5.97 4.85
N VAL A 64 -1.20 6.00 6.08
CA VAL A 64 -2.42 6.73 6.42
C VAL A 64 -2.23 8.23 6.18
N GLN A 65 -1.16 8.83 6.71
CA GLN A 65 -0.87 10.24 6.47
C GLN A 65 -0.61 10.50 4.99
N PHE A 66 0.13 9.61 4.30
CA PHE A 66 0.39 9.74 2.88
C PHE A 66 -0.91 9.77 2.06
N ASN A 67 -1.81 8.81 2.29
CA ASN A 67 -3.08 8.69 1.59
C ASN A 67 -4.01 9.88 1.91
N LYS A 68 -4.08 10.32 3.18
CA LYS A 68 -4.85 11.51 3.58
C LYS A 68 -4.41 12.77 2.85
N GLU A 69 -3.11 13.01 2.75
CA GLU A 69 -2.55 14.15 2.04
C GLU A 69 -2.79 14.06 0.52
N LEU A 70 -2.76 12.84 -0.03
CA LEU A 70 -3.11 12.60 -1.43
C LEU A 70 -4.59 12.91 -1.69
N PHE A 71 -5.50 12.44 -0.84
CA PHE A 71 -6.94 12.71 -0.96
C PHE A 71 -7.23 14.21 -0.80
N THR A 72 -6.65 14.88 0.19
CA THR A 72 -6.83 16.32 0.41
C THR A 72 -6.44 17.16 -0.81
N ARG A 73 -5.47 16.67 -1.60
CA ARG A 73 -4.97 17.33 -2.80
C ARG A 73 -5.81 17.00 -4.04
N GLU A 74 -6.13 15.74 -4.26
CA GLU A 74 -6.67 15.26 -5.53
C GLU A 74 -8.19 15.07 -5.52
N PHE A 75 -8.84 14.94 -4.36
CA PHE A 75 -10.28 14.69 -4.30
C PHE A 75 -11.08 15.98 -4.53
N PRO A 76 -12.03 15.99 -5.48
CA PRO A 76 -12.90 17.13 -5.69
C PRO A 76 -13.80 17.36 -4.47
N ARG A 77 -13.74 18.56 -3.88
CA ARG A 77 -14.53 18.90 -2.68
C ARG A 77 -16.05 18.86 -2.87
N ASN A 78 -16.51 18.90 -4.12
CA ASN A 78 -17.92 18.87 -4.49
C ASN A 78 -18.43 17.45 -4.78
N HIS A 79 -17.61 16.41 -4.60
CA HIS A 79 -18.03 15.02 -4.73
C HIS A 79 -18.49 14.48 -3.37
N GLU A 80 -19.48 13.59 -3.41
CA GLU A 80 -19.89 12.81 -2.25
C GLU A 80 -18.94 11.63 -2.08
N HIS A 81 -18.46 11.43 -0.85
CA HIS A 81 -17.54 10.37 -0.51
C HIS A 81 -18.08 9.53 0.62
N VAL A 82 -17.88 8.22 0.55
CA VAL A 82 -18.28 7.26 1.58
C VAL A 82 -17.07 6.49 2.08
N ALA A 83 -16.97 6.28 3.39
CA ALA A 83 -15.99 5.38 3.96
C ALA A 83 -16.53 3.94 3.93
N ALA A 84 -15.74 3.00 3.43
CA ALA A 84 -16.08 1.58 3.40
C ALA A 84 -15.01 0.78 4.15
N ILE A 85 -15.44 -0.30 4.79
CA ILE A 85 -14.56 -1.26 5.47
C ILE A 85 -14.81 -2.62 4.85
N ASP A 86 -13.74 -3.33 4.49
CA ASP A 86 -13.80 -4.70 4.01
C ASP A 86 -12.59 -5.49 4.50
N ALA A 87 -12.71 -6.82 4.54
CA ALA A 87 -11.64 -7.72 4.92
C ALA A 87 -11.44 -8.80 3.86
N SER A 88 -10.18 -9.11 3.56
CA SER A 88 -9.81 -10.09 2.56
C SER A 88 -8.87 -11.15 3.13
N PHE A 89 -9.10 -12.42 2.73
CA PHE A 89 -8.22 -13.52 3.05
C PHE A 89 -7.02 -13.56 2.10
N MET A 90 -5.82 -13.72 2.65
CA MET A 90 -4.58 -13.95 1.91
C MET A 90 -3.95 -15.28 2.31
N SER A 91 -3.87 -16.21 1.36
CA SER A 91 -3.22 -17.51 1.57
C SER A 91 -1.72 -17.36 1.83
N LYS A 92 -1.18 -18.10 2.81
CA LYS A 92 0.25 -18.10 3.12
C LYS A 92 0.76 -19.49 3.49
N SER A 93 1.79 -19.97 2.80
CA SER A 93 2.39 -21.30 3.01
C SER A 93 3.53 -21.36 4.03
N GLY A 94 3.98 -20.21 4.56
CA GLY A 94 5.03 -20.13 5.57
C GLY A 94 4.47 -20.09 6.99
N GLN A 95 5.32 -20.34 8.00
CA GLN A 95 4.91 -20.31 9.42
C GLN A 95 5.47 -19.12 10.21
N LYS A 96 6.42 -18.38 9.63
CA LYS A 96 7.15 -17.29 10.29
C LYS A 96 6.60 -15.89 9.99
N THR A 97 5.45 -15.81 9.30
CA THR A 97 4.81 -14.53 9.01
C THR A 97 3.96 -14.14 10.21
N GLU A 98 4.20 -12.95 10.74
CA GLU A 98 3.36 -12.36 11.78
C GLU A 98 1.91 -12.23 11.31
N GLY A 99 0.95 -12.36 12.23
CA GLY A 99 -0.49 -12.30 11.92
C GLY A 99 -1.09 -13.59 11.35
N LEU A 100 -0.30 -14.65 11.16
CA LEU A 100 -0.79 -15.96 10.71
C LEU A 100 -1.81 -16.54 11.68
N GLY A 101 -3.01 -16.81 11.18
CA GLY A 101 -4.14 -17.30 11.96
C GLY A 101 -5.13 -18.11 11.11
N TRP A 102 -6.27 -18.43 11.69
CA TRP A 102 -7.40 -19.05 10.99
C TRP A 102 -8.44 -17.97 10.70
N TYR A 103 -8.70 -17.74 9.42
CA TYR A 103 -9.61 -16.69 8.95
C TYR A 103 -10.54 -17.27 7.89
N TYR A 104 -11.73 -16.68 7.77
CA TYR A 104 -12.71 -17.14 6.79
C TYR A 104 -12.29 -16.77 5.37
N ASN A 105 -12.14 -17.77 4.50
CA ASN A 105 -11.88 -17.57 3.08
C ASN A 105 -13.21 -17.63 2.33
N GLY A 106 -13.73 -16.45 1.93
CA GLY A 106 -15.01 -16.35 1.21
C GLY A 106 -15.06 -17.16 -0.09
N SER A 107 -13.94 -17.31 -0.79
CA SER A 107 -13.85 -18.10 -2.04
C SER A 107 -13.96 -19.60 -1.77
N ALA A 108 -13.40 -20.08 -0.65
CA ALA A 108 -13.45 -21.49 -0.24
C ALA A 108 -14.68 -21.82 0.64
N ARG A 109 -15.37 -20.79 1.14
CA ARG A 109 -16.51 -20.90 2.08
C ARG A 109 -16.17 -21.66 3.37
N GLU A 110 -14.93 -21.57 3.80
CA GLU A 110 -14.44 -22.24 5.01
C GLU A 110 -13.36 -21.41 5.70
N SER A 111 -13.06 -21.74 6.96
CA SER A 111 -11.91 -21.16 7.65
C SER A 111 -10.63 -21.83 7.18
N GLN A 112 -9.65 -21.03 6.75
CA GLN A 112 -8.34 -21.50 6.30
C GLN A 112 -7.23 -20.80 7.07
N ARG A 113 -6.09 -21.48 7.19
CA ARG A 113 -4.89 -20.87 7.77
C ARG A 113 -4.26 -19.90 6.78
N GLY A 114 -4.12 -18.64 7.16
CA GLY A 114 -3.57 -17.59 6.31
C GLY A 114 -3.43 -16.26 7.05
N LEU A 115 -3.57 -15.17 6.31
CA LEU A 115 -3.61 -13.80 6.82
C LEU A 115 -4.98 -13.20 6.49
N GLU A 116 -5.47 -12.34 7.36
CA GLU A 116 -6.55 -11.41 7.05
C GLU A 116 -5.92 -10.04 6.78
N ILE A 117 -6.46 -9.33 5.80
CA ILE A 117 -6.16 -7.92 5.56
C ILE A 117 -7.47 -7.17 5.69
N SER A 118 -7.58 -6.35 6.74
CA SER A 118 -8.68 -5.43 6.95
C SER A 118 -8.33 -4.07 6.36
N MET A 119 -9.22 -3.51 5.55
CA MET A 119 -8.96 -2.29 4.80
C MET A 119 -10.08 -1.27 5.01
N ILE A 120 -9.69 -0.02 5.21
CA ILE A 120 -10.58 1.13 5.17
C ILE A 120 -10.30 1.89 3.87
N SER A 121 -11.35 2.15 3.09
CA SER A 121 -11.27 2.95 1.87
C SER A 121 -12.20 4.15 1.91
N ILE A 122 -11.85 5.17 1.13
CA ILE A 122 -12.74 6.27 0.78
C ILE A 122 -13.16 6.05 -0.67
N THR A 123 -14.47 5.98 -0.88
CA THR A 123 -15.09 5.79 -2.20
C THR A 123 -15.67 7.11 -2.67
N ASP A 124 -15.21 7.61 -3.82
CA ASP A 124 -15.86 8.72 -4.52
C ASP A 124 -17.04 8.17 -5.33
N LEU A 125 -18.25 8.56 -4.94
CA LEU A 125 -19.48 8.05 -5.55
C LEU A 125 -19.63 8.52 -7.00
N LYS A 126 -19.07 9.68 -7.35
CA LYS A 126 -19.22 10.23 -8.69
C LYS A 126 -18.25 9.62 -9.70
N SER A 127 -17.01 9.31 -9.29
CA SER A 127 -16.07 8.54 -10.13
C SER A 127 -16.24 7.01 -9.99
N ASN A 128 -17.09 6.55 -9.08
CA ASN A 128 -17.29 5.14 -8.77
C ASN A 128 -15.97 4.39 -8.51
N THR A 129 -15.08 5.03 -7.75
CA THR A 129 -13.73 4.52 -7.48
C THR A 129 -13.43 4.57 -5.99
N ALA A 130 -12.95 3.44 -5.46
CA ALA A 130 -12.50 3.31 -4.08
C ALA A 130 -10.98 3.45 -3.98
N TYR A 131 -10.52 4.21 -2.99
CA TYR A 131 -9.11 4.42 -2.70
C TYR A 131 -8.80 4.03 -1.26
N VAL A 132 -7.73 3.26 -1.06
CA VAL A 132 -7.33 2.77 0.26
C VAL A 132 -6.83 3.93 1.12
N LEU A 133 -7.43 4.09 2.31
CA LEU A 133 -6.93 4.99 3.35
C LEU A 133 -5.92 4.25 4.24
N ASP A 134 -6.30 3.07 4.70
CA ASP A 134 -5.52 2.25 5.63
C ASP A 134 -5.74 0.75 5.39
N ALA A 135 -4.74 -0.07 5.72
CA ALA A 135 -4.82 -1.52 5.62
C ALA A 135 -3.92 -2.19 6.68
N HIS A 136 -4.49 -3.17 7.38
CA HIS A 136 -3.84 -3.92 8.46
C HIS A 136 -3.99 -5.42 8.27
#